data_AF-A0A0N0PFU7-F1
#
_entry.id   AF-A0A0N0PFU7-F1
#
_cell.length_a   1.000
_cell.length_b   1.000
_cell.length_c   1.000
_cell.angle_alpha   90.00
_cell.angle_beta   90.00
_cell.angle_gamma   90.00
#
_symmetry.space_group_name_H-M   'P 1'
#
loop_
_entity.id
_entity.type
_entity.pdbx_description
1 polymer ?
#
loop_
_entity_poly.entity_id
_entity_poly.type
_entity_poly.pdbx_seq_one_letter_code
_entity_poly.pdbx_strand_id
1 'polypeptide(L)'
;AANPLKCDLLNKLGIDNNKLRTAAVCVYPARVPDAYDIIKQMGLTDTIQIASVATGFPSGQYPLESRLQEIKFAVSKGATEIDVVLDRSLVLMGKWDEVYNEVVQMRQACGNAHLKVILGVGELGSYENVSIAHSLY
;
A
#
# COMPACT_ATOMS: atom_id res chain seq x y z
N ALA A 1 6.80 -2.73 -13.53
CA ALA A 1 6.46 -1.32 -13.31
C ALA A 1 6.94 -0.44 -14.47
N ALA A 2 8.26 -0.37 -14.72
CA ALA A 2 8.80 0.43 -15.83
C ALA A 2 8.40 -0.07 -17.23
N ASN A 3 8.30 -1.39 -17.42
CA ASN A 3 7.89 -2.01 -18.70
C ASN A 3 6.77 -3.03 -18.42
N PRO A 4 5.49 -2.60 -18.33
CA PRO A 4 4.40 -3.49 -17.92
C PRO A 4 3.99 -4.51 -18.98
N LEU A 5 4.32 -4.27 -20.26
CA LEU A 5 3.97 -5.13 -21.38
C LEU A 5 5.23 -5.57 -22.14
N LYS A 6 5.14 -6.71 -22.83
CA LYS A 6 6.21 -7.17 -23.74
C LYS A 6 6.28 -6.27 -24.97
N CYS A 7 7.49 -6.04 -25.47
CA CYS A 7 7.74 -5.18 -26.66
C CYS A 7 6.94 -5.62 -27.89
N ASP A 8 6.85 -6.92 -28.18
CA ASP A 8 6.11 -7.43 -29.35
C ASP A 8 4.61 -7.09 -29.29
N LEU A 9 4.04 -7.08 -28.08
CA LEU A 9 2.64 -6.72 -27.89
C LEU A 9 2.43 -5.22 -28.11
N LEU A 10 3.33 -4.38 -27.61
CA LEU A 10 3.29 -2.93 -27.82
C LEU A 10 3.37 -2.58 -29.31
N ASN A 11 4.27 -3.23 -30.04
CA ASN A 11 4.40 -3.05 -31.49
C ASN A 11 3.11 -3.44 -32.22
N LYS A 12 2.49 -4.58 -31.87
CA LYS A 12 1.22 -5.01 -32.46
C LYS A 12 0.07 -4.07 -32.18
N LEU A 13 0.08 -3.41 -31.02
CA LEU A 13 -0.95 -2.46 -30.60
C LEU A 13 -0.66 -1.02 -31.08
N GLY A 14 0.49 -0.76 -31.70
CA GLY A 14 0.89 0.59 -32.12
C GLY A 14 1.15 1.54 -30.94
N ILE A 15 1.52 1.00 -29.77
CA ILE A 15 1.77 1.79 -28.56
C ILE A 15 3.27 2.06 -28.42
N ASP A 16 3.64 3.32 -28.23
CA ASP A 16 5.01 3.72 -27.95
C ASP A 16 5.44 3.21 -26.56
N ASN A 17 6.46 2.35 -26.54
CA ASN A 17 7.01 1.75 -25.33
C ASN A 17 7.50 2.80 -24.32
N ASN A 18 7.97 3.96 -24.78
CA ASN A 18 8.47 5.01 -23.90
C ASN A 18 7.36 5.81 -23.19
N LYS A 19 6.08 5.60 -23.56
CA LYS A 19 4.94 6.32 -23.00
C LYS A 19 4.13 5.51 -22.00
N LEU A 20 4.34 4.20 -21.90
CA LEU A 20 3.54 3.34 -21.04
C LEU A 20 4.34 2.87 -19.81
N ARG A 21 3.97 3.36 -18.63
CA ARG A 21 4.52 2.95 -17.34
C ARG A 21 3.40 2.76 -16.31
N THR A 22 3.63 1.95 -15.29
CA THR A 22 2.74 1.93 -14.13
C THR A 22 3.00 3.14 -13.23
N ALA A 23 1.99 3.58 -12.48
CA ALA A 23 2.15 4.68 -11.52
C ALA A 23 3.07 4.28 -10.34
N ALA A 24 2.97 3.03 -9.89
CA ALA A 24 3.71 2.50 -8.76
C ALA A 24 4.08 1.03 -8.94
N VAL A 25 4.94 0.54 -8.06
CA VAL A 25 5.08 -0.89 -7.71
C VAL A 25 4.75 -1.07 -6.24
N CYS A 26 3.99 -2.11 -5.88
CA CYS A 26 3.70 -2.43 -4.48
C CYS A 26 4.40 -3.73 -4.08
N VAL A 27 5.19 -3.70 -3.00
CA VAL A 27 6.02 -4.82 -2.55
C VAL A 27 5.92 -5.02 -1.03
N TYR A 28 6.46 -6.13 -0.52
CA TYR A 28 6.62 -6.31 0.92
C TYR A 28 7.67 -5.34 1.50
N PRO A 29 7.60 -4.97 2.80
CA PRO A 29 8.54 -4.02 3.40
C PRO A 29 10.00 -4.40 3.18
N ALA A 30 10.33 -5.69 3.33
CA ALA A 30 11.68 -6.23 3.13
C ALA A 30 12.22 -6.06 1.69
N ARG A 31 11.34 -5.82 0.71
CA ARG A 31 11.68 -5.66 -0.72
C ARG A 31 11.65 -4.21 -1.17
N VAL A 32 11.29 -3.27 -0.30
CA VAL A 32 11.36 -1.83 -0.61
C VAL A 32 12.78 -1.41 -1.02
N PRO A 33 13.87 -1.83 -0.34
CA PRO A 33 15.24 -1.48 -0.77
C PRO A 33 15.55 -1.99 -2.18
N ASP A 34 15.20 -3.25 -2.47
CA ASP A 34 15.42 -3.87 -3.77
C ASP A 34 14.69 -3.08 -4.89
N ALA A 35 13.43 -2.69 -4.65
CA ALA A 35 12.65 -1.89 -5.59
C ALA A 35 13.22 -0.48 -5.78
N TYR A 36 13.63 0.16 -4.68
CA TYR A 36 14.21 1.50 -4.70
C TYR A 36 15.51 1.54 -5.50
N ASP A 37 16.42 0.60 -5.24
CA ASP A 37 17.71 0.54 -5.93
C ASP A 37 17.54 0.35 -7.44
N ILE A 38 16.65 -0.56 -7.86
CA ILE A 38 16.38 -0.79 -9.28
C ILE A 38 15.72 0.43 -9.95
N ILE A 39 14.71 1.04 -9.34
CA ILE A 39 14.04 2.21 -9.91
C ILE A 39 15.00 3.40 -10.00
N LYS A 40 15.87 3.57 -8.99
CA LYS A 40 16.93 4.57 -9.00
C LYS A 40 17.96 4.32 -10.10
N GLN A 41 18.41 3.09 -10.30
CA GLN A 41 19.31 2.72 -11.39
C GLN A 41 18.71 3.02 -12.77
N MET A 42 17.38 2.90 -12.90
CA MET A 42 16.66 3.26 -14.13
C MET A 42 16.46 4.77 -14.30
N GLY A 43 16.75 5.59 -13.29
CA GLY A 43 16.50 7.04 -13.31
C GLY A 43 15.01 7.39 -13.27
N LEU A 44 14.18 6.54 -12.64
CA LEU A 44 12.71 6.66 -12.67
C LEU A 44 12.10 7.00 -11.31
N THR A 45 12.88 7.45 -10.33
CA THR A 45 12.41 7.77 -8.96
C THR A 45 11.33 8.84 -8.92
N ASP A 46 11.33 9.77 -9.88
CA ASP A 46 10.34 10.85 -9.95
C ASP A 46 9.07 10.45 -10.73
N THR A 47 9.05 9.25 -11.31
CA THR A 47 7.95 8.80 -12.19
C THR A 47 7.27 7.52 -11.72
N ILE A 48 7.97 6.63 -11.02
CA ILE A 48 7.40 5.39 -10.49
C ILE A 48 7.48 5.42 -8.97
N GLN A 49 6.31 5.44 -8.33
CA GLN A 49 6.20 5.39 -6.88
C GLN A 49 6.50 3.99 -6.33
N ILE A 50 6.96 3.93 -5.09
CA ILE A 50 7.24 2.68 -4.39
C ILE A 50 6.24 2.56 -3.24
N ALA A 51 5.25 1.71 -3.44
CA ALA A 51 4.30 1.34 -2.41
C ALA A 51 4.82 0.13 -1.63
N SER A 52 4.52 0.08 -0.34
CA SER A 52 4.71 -1.12 0.48
C SER A 52 3.40 -1.51 1.13
N VAL A 53 3.04 -2.80 1.03
CA VAL A 53 2.08 -3.36 1.99
C VAL A 53 2.72 -3.33 3.38
N ALA A 54 1.92 -3.11 4.42
CA ALA A 54 2.37 -3.09 5.80
C ALA A 54 1.27 -3.56 6.74
N THR A 55 1.54 -3.42 8.04
CA THR A 55 0.61 -3.62 9.15
C THR A 55 0.05 -5.04 9.21
N GLY A 56 0.94 -6.04 9.15
CA GLY A 56 0.58 -7.44 9.30
C GLY A 56 -0.10 -8.03 8.05
N PHE A 57 0.25 -7.52 6.87
CA PHE A 57 -0.30 -8.05 5.61
C PHE A 57 -0.04 -9.57 5.48
N PRO A 58 -1.06 -10.36 5.07
CA PRO A 58 -2.39 -9.92 4.63
C PRO A 58 -3.45 -9.88 5.75
N SER A 59 -3.14 -10.32 6.98
CA SER A 59 -4.15 -10.53 8.03
C SER A 59 -4.56 -9.25 8.77
N GLY A 60 -3.64 -8.32 9.01
CA GLY A 60 -3.89 -7.15 9.87
C GLY A 60 -3.93 -7.48 11.37
N GLN A 61 -3.60 -8.71 11.77
CA GLN A 61 -3.84 -9.25 13.12
C GLN A 61 -2.61 -9.18 14.05
N TYR A 62 -1.57 -8.45 13.66
CA TYR A 62 -0.40 -8.29 14.52
C TYR A 62 -0.63 -7.18 15.56
N PRO A 63 0.07 -7.21 16.70
CA PRO A 63 0.02 -6.11 17.67
C PRO A 63 0.26 -4.76 16.98
N LEU A 64 -0.49 -3.73 17.38
CA LEU A 64 -0.42 -2.41 16.75
C LEU A 64 1.01 -1.87 16.70
N GLU A 65 1.79 -2.05 17.78
CA GLU A 65 3.19 -1.61 17.80
C GLU A 65 4.01 -2.23 16.67
N SER A 66 3.93 -3.56 16.48
CA SER A 66 4.61 -4.24 15.37
C SER A 66 4.17 -3.70 14.02
N ARG A 67 2.87 -3.45 13.85
CA ARG A 67 2.30 -2.89 12.62
C ARG A 67 2.84 -1.48 12.34
N LEU A 68 2.95 -0.62 13.35
CA LEU A 68 3.54 0.71 13.21
C LEU A 68 5.04 0.65 12.87
N GLN A 69 5.78 -0.32 13.42
CA GLN A 69 7.19 -0.52 13.08
C GLN A 69 7.37 -0.97 11.62
N GLU A 70 6.48 -1.80 11.07
CA GLU A 70 6.50 -2.15 9.65
C GLU A 70 6.37 -0.91 8.74
N ILE A 71 5.45 0.01 9.07
CA ILE A 71 5.29 1.28 8.34
C ILE A 71 6.57 2.09 8.39
N LYS A 72 7.09 2.34 9.60
CA LYS A 72 8.32 3.13 9.81
C LYS A 72 9.50 2.51 9.05
N PHE A 73 9.60 1.18 9.07
CA PHE A 73 10.63 0.46 8.32
C PHE A 73 10.49 0.71 6.82
N ALA A 74 9.31 0.46 6.23
CA ALA A 74 9.10 0.66 4.80
C ALA A 74 9.39 2.11 4.35
N VAL A 75 8.90 3.11 5.09
CA VAL A 75 9.20 4.53 4.83
C VAL A 75 10.70 4.80 4.93
N SER A 76 11.39 4.27 5.95
CA SER A 76 12.84 4.43 6.10
C SER A 76 13.66 3.82 4.95
N LYS A 77 13.08 2.87 4.21
CA LYS A 77 13.68 2.22 3.05
C LYS A 77 13.33 2.87 1.72
N GLY A 78 12.53 3.94 1.71
CA GLY A 78 12.22 4.71 0.51
C GLY A 78 10.84 4.44 -0.10
N ALA A 79 9.93 3.80 0.64
CA ALA A 79 8.53 3.74 0.21
C ALA A 79 7.88 5.13 0.27
N THR A 80 7.25 5.53 -0.83
CA THR A 80 6.50 6.79 -0.95
C THR A 80 5.00 6.60 -0.71
N GLU A 81 4.52 5.36 -0.72
CA GLU A 81 3.14 5.00 -0.40
C GLU A 81 3.12 3.78 0.54
N ILE A 82 2.12 3.69 1.40
CA ILE A 82 1.96 2.59 2.37
C ILE A 82 0.53 2.08 2.32
N ASP A 83 0.39 0.80 1.99
CA ASP A 83 -0.89 0.10 1.93
C ASP A 83 -1.07 -0.67 3.26
N VAL A 84 -1.85 -0.11 4.18
CA VAL A 84 -2.09 -0.71 5.51
C VAL A 84 -3.34 -1.60 5.49
N VAL A 85 -3.30 -2.71 6.20
CA VAL A 85 -4.43 -3.61 6.42
C VAL A 85 -5.15 -3.26 7.72
N LEU A 86 -6.46 -3.03 7.64
CA LEU A 86 -7.31 -2.88 8.82
C LEU A 86 -7.39 -4.16 9.64
N ASP A 87 -7.47 -4.05 10.96
CA ASP A 87 -7.94 -5.17 11.78
C ASP A 87 -9.46 -5.34 11.56
N ARG A 88 -9.81 -6.34 10.77
CA ARG A 88 -11.20 -6.63 10.39
C ARG A 88 -12.01 -7.22 11.54
N SER A 89 -11.34 -7.76 12.57
CA SER A 89 -12.04 -8.21 13.77
C SER A 89 -12.70 -7.04 14.49
N LEU A 90 -12.06 -5.87 14.54
CA LEU A 90 -12.61 -4.65 15.12
C LEU A 90 -13.85 -4.18 14.33
N VAL A 91 -13.79 -4.23 13.01
CA VAL A 91 -14.93 -3.91 12.12
C VAL A 91 -16.11 -4.85 12.39
N LEU A 92 -15.86 -6.16 12.43
CA LEU A 92 -16.90 -7.16 12.70
C LEU A 92 -17.50 -7.05 14.11
N MET A 93 -16.74 -6.54 15.07
CA MET A 93 -17.21 -6.25 16.44
C MET A 93 -17.86 -4.85 16.57
N GLY A 94 -17.89 -4.04 15.52
CA GLY A 94 -18.41 -2.67 15.56
C GLY A 94 -17.57 -1.69 16.40
N LYS A 95 -16.29 -1.99 16.60
CA LYS A 95 -15.34 -1.17 17.39
C LYS A 95 -14.75 -0.04 16.56
N TRP A 96 -15.61 0.86 16.08
CA TRP A 96 -15.26 1.89 15.09
C TRP A 96 -14.24 2.92 15.60
N ASP A 97 -14.33 3.31 16.87
CA ASP A 97 -13.35 4.23 17.48
C ASP A 97 -11.95 3.60 17.53
N GLU A 98 -11.85 2.30 17.81
CA GLU A 98 -10.57 1.57 17.81
C GLU A 98 -10.01 1.51 16.38
N VAL A 99 -10.84 1.20 15.38
CA VAL A 99 -10.45 1.23 13.95
C VAL A 99 -9.90 2.60 13.56
N TYR A 100 -10.63 3.68 13.86
CA TYR A 100 -10.21 5.04 13.54
C TYR A 100 -8.89 5.40 14.23
N ASN A 101 -8.76 5.12 15.52
CA ASN A 101 -7.55 5.44 16.28
C ASN A 101 -6.32 4.67 15.78
N GLU A 102 -6.48 3.43 15.32
CA GLU A 102 -5.40 2.69 14.67
C GLU A 102 -4.98 3.35 13.35
N VAL A 103 -5.94 3.72 12.49
CA VAL A 103 -5.64 4.37 11.20
C VAL A 103 -4.97 5.74 11.41
N VAL A 104 -5.37 6.51 12.42
CA VAL A 104 -4.71 7.77 12.78
C VAL A 104 -3.24 7.55 13.16
N GLN A 105 -2.94 6.54 13.98
CA GLN A 105 -1.57 6.22 14.37
C GLN A 105 -0.74 5.71 13.18
N MET A 106 -1.35 4.91 12.30
CA MET A 106 -0.72 4.47 11.05
C MET A 106 -0.43 5.65 10.12
N ARG A 107 -1.37 6.60 9.98
CA ARG A 107 -1.19 7.82 9.19
C ARG A 107 -0.03 8.65 9.72
N GLN A 108 0.07 8.80 11.04
CA GLN A 108 1.20 9.49 11.67
C GLN A 108 2.52 8.77 11.39
N ALA A 109 2.55 7.44 11.50
CA ALA A 109 3.75 6.64 11.22
C ALA A 109 4.22 6.72 9.75
N CYS A 110 3.32 7.00 8.80
CA CYS A 110 3.68 7.18 7.39
C CYS A 110 4.49 8.46 7.12
N GLY A 111 4.42 9.47 8.00
CA GLY A 111 5.03 10.78 7.74
C GLY A 111 4.53 11.38 6.43
N ASN A 112 5.44 11.62 5.49
CA ASN A 112 5.12 12.17 4.16
C ASN A 112 4.61 11.13 3.16
N ALA A 113 4.77 9.83 3.45
CA ALA A 113 4.29 8.79 2.55
C ALA A 113 2.75 8.81 2.48
N HIS A 114 2.22 8.56 1.29
CA HIS A 114 0.78 8.50 1.07
C HIS A 114 0.19 7.22 1.68
N LEU A 115 -0.80 7.37 2.56
CA LEU A 115 -1.47 6.25 3.20
C LEU A 115 -2.61 5.73 2.32
N LYS A 116 -2.67 4.42 2.10
CA LYS A 116 -3.80 3.70 1.51
C LYS A 116 -4.27 2.64 2.49
N VAL A 117 -5.58 2.47 2.63
CA VAL A 117 -6.16 1.54 3.59
C VAL A 117 -6.85 0.40 2.86
N ILE A 118 -6.36 -0.83 3.07
CA ILE A 118 -6.95 -2.07 2.60
C ILE A 118 -8.07 -2.46 3.55
N LEU A 119 -9.31 -2.30 3.08
CA LEU A 119 -10.51 -2.67 3.83
C LEU A 119 -10.74 -4.19 3.93
N GLY A 120 -10.32 -4.95 2.91
CA GLY A 120 -10.65 -6.38 2.81
C GLY A 120 -12.15 -6.62 2.71
N VAL A 121 -12.85 -5.88 1.82
CA VAL A 121 -14.33 -5.82 1.74
C VAL A 121 -15.03 -7.18 1.69
N GLY A 122 -14.39 -8.21 1.12
CA GLY A 122 -14.94 -9.58 1.09
C GLY A 122 -15.04 -10.26 2.46
N GLU A 123 -14.39 -9.71 3.49
CA GLU A 123 -14.34 -10.24 4.85
C GLU A 123 -15.11 -9.35 5.86
N LEU A 124 -15.77 -8.28 5.41
CA LEU A 124 -16.47 -7.33 6.29
C LEU A 124 -17.93 -7.71 6.61
N GLY A 125 -18.44 -8.80 6.02
CA GLY A 125 -19.73 -9.42 6.33
C GLY A 125 -20.98 -8.68 5.81
N SER A 126 -20.94 -7.36 5.63
CA SER A 126 -22.07 -6.58 5.10
C SER A 126 -21.62 -5.33 4.33
N TYR A 127 -22.47 -4.81 3.45
CA TYR A 127 -22.25 -3.53 2.78
C TYR A 127 -22.29 -2.35 3.75
N GLU A 128 -23.06 -2.46 4.85
CA GLU A 128 -23.10 -1.46 5.91
C GLU A 128 -21.70 -1.29 6.53
N ASN A 129 -21.03 -2.40 6.87
CA ASN A 129 -19.69 -2.39 7.42
C ASN A 129 -18.67 -1.82 6.44
N VAL A 130 -18.79 -2.13 5.15
CA VAL A 130 -17.95 -1.54 4.09
C VAL A 130 -18.16 -0.02 4.03
N SER A 131 -19.41 0.44 4.06
CA SER A 131 -19.76 1.87 3.99
C SER A 131 -19.24 2.63 5.21
N ILE A 132 -19.43 2.10 6.41
CA ILE A 132 -18.94 2.72 7.65
C ILE A 132 -17.41 2.76 7.63
N ALA A 133 -16.74 1.63 7.38
CA ALA A 133 -15.28 1.57 7.36
C ALA A 133 -14.66 2.54 6.34
N HIS A 134 -15.27 2.69 5.16
CA HIS A 134 -14.86 3.66 4.14
C HIS A 134 -15.00 5.12 4.60
N SER A 135 -16.02 5.43 5.41
CA SER A 135 -16.36 6.80 5.81
C SER A 135 -15.63 7.30 7.05
N LEU A 136 -14.79 6.46 7.69
CA LEU A 136 -14.09 6.80 8.93
C LEU A 136 -12.92 7.79 8.74
N TYR A 137 -12.37 7.91 7.52
CA TYR A 137 -11.15 8.66 7.22
C TYR A 137 -11.23 9.29 5.83
#